data_AF-A0AAE9YXK6-F1
#
_entry.id   AF-A0AAE9YXK6-F1
#
_cell.length_a   1.000
_cell.length_b   1.000
_cell.length_c   1.000
_cell.angle_alpha   90.00
_cell.angle_beta   90.00
_cell.angle_gamma   90.00
#
_symmetry.space_group_name_H-M   'P 1'
#
loop_
_entity.id
_entity.type
_entity.pdbx_description
1 polymer ?
#
loop_
_entity_poly.entity_id
_entity_poly.type
_entity_poly.pdbx_seq_one_letter_code
_entity_poly.pdbx_strand_id
1 'polypeptide(L)'
;MNNRINKARVLVLVGLLSAMSFAARADYKSEIIDSCRAYQGGGDVGHVNACKLYIDGFIDAAVFTESATVVDEKPGYAGQEKANAFLQRAYQTRLPRRFSSEFDDISYQFCLENGEDRKAIASKIAKTLNIAELENKPLKKILFETLVKIFPCQQ
;
A
#
# COMPACT_ATOMS: atom_id res chain seq x y z
N MET A 1 -35.75 4.18 -51.24
CA MET A 1 -34.41 4.72 -50.90
C MET A 1 -34.21 5.12 -49.42
N ASN A 2 -35.22 5.02 -48.54
CA ASN A 2 -35.12 5.47 -47.13
C ASN A 2 -34.34 4.56 -46.16
N ASN A 3 -34.17 3.26 -46.47
CA ASN A 3 -33.64 2.30 -45.49
C ASN A 3 -32.10 2.32 -45.37
N ARG A 4 -31.37 2.91 -46.34
CA ARG A 4 -29.90 3.04 -46.28
C ARG A 4 -29.45 4.22 -45.41
N ILE A 5 -30.24 5.30 -45.34
CA ILE A 5 -29.91 6.51 -44.57
C ILE A 5 -30.01 6.24 -43.06
N ASN A 6 -30.98 5.41 -42.62
CA ASN A 6 -31.13 5.03 -41.21
C ASN A 6 -29.99 4.12 -40.73
N LYS A 7 -29.50 3.20 -41.56
CA LYS A 7 -28.37 2.33 -41.20
C LYS A 7 -27.06 3.12 -41.07
N ALA A 8 -26.82 4.10 -41.94
CA ALA A 8 -25.65 4.97 -41.85
C ALA A 8 -25.65 5.83 -40.57
N ARG A 9 -26.81 6.37 -40.18
CA ARG A 9 -26.95 7.15 -38.93
C ARG A 9 -26.73 6.32 -37.67
N VAL A 10 -27.25 5.09 -37.64
CA VAL A 10 -27.04 4.17 -36.51
C VAL A 10 -25.57 3.76 -36.40
N LEU A 11 -24.89 3.51 -37.53
CA LEU A 11 -23.48 3.11 -37.53
C LEU A 11 -22.55 4.25 -37.10
N VAL A 12 -22.89 5.50 -37.44
CA VAL A 12 -22.19 6.71 -36.96
C VAL A 12 -22.41 6.94 -35.46
N LEU A 13 -23.62 6.72 -34.95
CA LEU A 13 -23.93 6.86 -33.51
C LEU A 13 -23.21 5.80 -32.65
N VAL A 14 -23.09 4.55 -33.12
CA VAL A 14 -22.35 3.49 -32.41
C VAL A 14 -20.82 3.74 -32.45
N GLY A 15 -20.31 4.31 -33.55
CA GLY A 15 -18.91 4.72 -33.66
C GLY A 15 -18.51 5.84 -32.67
N LEU A 16 -19.40 6.81 -32.45
CA LEU A 16 -19.15 7.93 -31.51
C LEU A 16 -19.16 7.51 -30.04
N LEU A 17 -19.98 6.52 -29.65
CA LEU A 17 -20.02 6.00 -28.28
C LEU A 17 -18.77 5.18 -27.91
N SER A 18 -18.11 4.58 -28.90
CA SER A 18 -16.92 3.73 -28.68
C SER A 18 -15.64 4.54 -28.41
N ALA A 19 -15.64 5.85 -28.70
CA ALA A 19 -14.48 6.73 -28.55
C ALA A 19 -14.37 7.40 -27.16
N MET A 20 -15.37 7.24 -26.28
CA MET A 20 -15.40 7.87 -24.95
C MET A 20 -14.86 6.99 -23.82
N SER A 21 -14.24 5.86 -24.13
CA SER A 21 -13.55 5.01 -23.15
C SER A 21 -12.22 5.65 -22.75
N PHE A 22 -12.26 6.82 -22.11
CA PHE A 22 -11.11 7.37 -21.42
C PHE A 22 -10.82 6.44 -20.23
N ALA A 23 -9.72 5.69 -20.33
CA ALA A 23 -9.18 4.97 -19.20
C ALA A 23 -8.74 6.01 -18.16
N ALA A 24 -9.60 6.31 -17.20
CA ALA A 24 -9.23 7.09 -16.03
C ALA A 24 -8.11 6.33 -15.32
N ARG A 25 -6.89 6.86 -15.40
CA ARG A 25 -5.79 6.38 -14.56
C ARG A 25 -6.02 6.97 -13.18
N ALA A 26 -6.45 6.14 -12.24
CA ALA A 26 -6.48 6.53 -10.84
C ALA A 26 -5.04 6.86 -10.39
N ASP A 27 -4.79 8.10 -9.98
CA ASP A 27 -3.51 8.49 -9.38
C ASP A 27 -3.54 8.15 -7.89
N TYR A 28 -3.46 6.84 -7.62
CA TYR A 28 -3.50 6.29 -6.28
C TYR A 28 -2.40 6.85 -5.37
N LYS A 29 -1.25 7.26 -5.94
CA LYS A 29 -0.16 7.84 -5.14
C LYS A 29 -0.59 9.18 -4.55
N SER A 30 -1.13 10.08 -5.39
CA SER A 30 -1.61 11.39 -4.93
C SER A 30 -2.73 11.25 -3.89
N GLU A 31 -3.69 10.35 -4.12
CA GLU A 31 -4.81 10.10 -3.21
C GLU A 31 -4.36 9.60 -1.82
N ILE A 32 -3.36 8.71 -1.76
CA ILE A 32 -2.80 8.28 -0.47
C ILE A 32 -2.10 9.44 0.23
N ILE A 33 -1.30 10.23 -0.49
CA ILE A 33 -0.55 11.35 0.09
C ILE A 33 -1.53 12.38 0.67
N ASP A 34 -2.59 12.70 -0.07
CA ASP A 34 -3.63 13.63 0.37
C ASP A 34 -4.40 13.09 1.58
N SER A 35 -4.72 11.79 1.59
CA SER A 35 -5.32 11.15 2.77
C SER A 35 -4.39 11.20 3.98
N CYS A 36 -3.07 11.01 3.80
CA CYS A 36 -2.11 11.14 4.89
C CYS A 36 -2.01 12.59 5.38
N ARG A 37 -2.04 13.59 4.48
CA ARG A 37 -2.07 15.02 4.83
C ARG A 37 -3.31 15.36 5.64
N ALA A 38 -4.47 14.93 5.17
CA ALA A 38 -5.74 15.16 5.83
C ALA A 38 -5.77 14.50 7.22
N TYR A 39 -5.24 13.29 7.36
CA TYR A 39 -5.13 12.62 8.64
C TYR A 39 -4.20 13.35 9.62
N GLN A 40 -3.01 13.78 9.18
CA GLN A 40 -2.07 14.55 10.02
C GLN A 40 -2.61 15.93 10.40
N GLY A 41 -3.33 16.58 9.48
CA GLY A 41 -4.00 17.86 9.72
C GLY A 41 -5.27 17.77 10.57
N GLY A 42 -5.66 16.56 11.00
CA GLY A 42 -6.85 16.35 11.84
C GLY A 42 -8.19 16.37 11.09
N GLY A 43 -8.18 16.45 9.75
CA GLY A 43 -9.38 16.47 8.91
C GLY A 43 -9.98 15.09 8.65
N ASP A 44 -9.15 14.04 8.59
CA ASP A 44 -9.57 12.66 8.29
C ASP A 44 -9.17 11.70 9.42
N VAL A 45 -9.59 12.00 10.65
CA VAL A 45 -9.26 11.23 11.87
C VAL A 45 -10.01 9.91 12.00
N GLY A 46 -10.79 9.53 10.98
CA GLY A 46 -11.52 8.27 10.95
C GLY A 46 -10.63 7.08 11.29
N HIS A 47 -11.20 6.07 11.94
CA HIS A 47 -10.49 4.83 12.22
C HIS A 47 -10.04 4.13 10.93
N VAL A 48 -10.76 4.33 9.83
CA VAL A 48 -10.46 3.77 8.52
C VAL A 48 -10.33 4.93 7.53
N ASN A 49 -9.13 5.09 6.96
CA ASN A 49 -8.87 6.01 5.85
C ASN A 49 -7.81 5.41 4.91
N ALA A 50 -7.67 5.98 3.70
CA ALA A 50 -6.80 5.43 2.67
C ALA A 50 -5.33 5.39 3.12
N CYS A 51 -4.86 6.40 3.86
CA CYS A 51 -3.51 6.43 4.41
C CYS A 51 -3.23 5.23 5.33
N LYS A 52 -4.09 5.01 6.35
CA LYS A 52 -3.93 3.91 7.31
C LYS A 52 -4.06 2.55 6.65
N LEU A 53 -5.01 2.38 5.72
CA LEU A 53 -5.20 1.12 4.99
C LEU A 53 -3.99 0.78 4.12
N TYR A 54 -3.40 1.78 3.46
CA TYR A 54 -2.19 1.57 2.67
C TYR A 54 -1.01 1.15 3.55
N ILE A 55 -0.82 1.83 4.68
CA ILE A 55 0.24 1.49 5.65
C ILE A 55 0.06 0.08 6.19
N ASP A 56 -1.16 -0.30 6.55
CA ASP A 56 -1.45 -1.64 7.06
C ASP A 56 -1.16 -2.72 6.02
N GLY A 57 -1.61 -2.53 4.78
CA GLY A 57 -1.29 -3.44 3.66
C GLY A 57 0.21 -3.47 3.32
N PHE A 58 0.93 -2.37 3.53
CA PHE A 58 2.39 -2.31 3.38
C PHE A 58 3.11 -3.12 4.46
N ILE A 59 2.65 -3.07 5.70
CA ILE A 59 3.21 -3.86 6.80
C ILE A 59 2.98 -5.36 6.54
N ASP A 60 1.77 -5.75 6.13
CA ASP A 60 1.48 -7.14 5.76
C ASP A 60 2.44 -7.63 4.68
N ALA A 61 2.55 -6.86 3.60
CA ALA A 61 3.49 -7.11 2.52
C ALA A 61 4.92 -7.33 3.02
N ALA A 62 5.43 -6.43 3.86
CA ALA A 62 6.80 -6.48 4.36
C ALA A 62 7.06 -7.70 5.26
N VAL A 63 6.09 -8.09 6.09
CA VAL A 63 6.14 -9.32 6.90
C VAL A 63 6.19 -10.56 6.01
N PHE A 64 5.41 -10.60 4.92
CA PHE A 64 5.41 -11.74 3.99
C PHE A 64 6.63 -11.82 3.06
N THR A 65 7.37 -10.72 2.88
CA THR A 65 8.57 -10.66 2.04
C THR A 65 9.88 -10.65 2.84
N GLU A 66 9.85 -11.03 4.11
CA GLU A 66 11.04 -11.10 5.00
C GLU A 66 11.77 -9.76 5.15
N SER A 67 11.11 -8.64 4.85
CA SER A 67 11.63 -7.28 5.05
C SER A 67 11.31 -6.75 6.46
N ALA A 68 10.57 -7.53 7.24
CA ALA A 68 10.21 -7.28 8.63
C ALA A 68 10.37 -8.57 9.44
N THR A 69 10.75 -8.45 10.72
CA THR A 69 10.81 -9.57 11.67
C THR A 69 9.76 -9.36 12.76
N VAL A 70 9.02 -10.40 13.12
CA VAL A 70 8.05 -10.35 14.21
C VAL A 70 8.71 -10.96 15.45
N VAL A 71 8.84 -10.18 16.53
CA VAL A 71 9.58 -10.59 17.75
C VAL A 71 8.57 -11.10 18.79
N ASP A 72 8.64 -12.40 19.11
CA ASP A 72 7.83 -13.04 20.15
C ASP A 72 8.44 -12.78 21.55
N GLU A 73 7.77 -12.00 22.40
CA GLU A 73 8.18 -11.84 23.82
C GLU A 73 7.79 -13.04 24.71
N LYS A 74 6.99 -14.00 24.23
CA LYS A 74 6.51 -15.14 25.03
C LYS A 74 6.76 -16.48 24.33
N PRO A 75 7.72 -17.31 24.81
CA PRO A 75 8.07 -18.61 24.21
C PRO A 75 7.06 -19.71 24.58
N GLY A 76 5.75 -19.45 24.40
CA GLY A 76 4.68 -20.32 24.92
C GLY A 76 3.44 -20.48 24.05
N TYR A 77 3.32 -19.76 22.94
CA TYR A 77 2.28 -20.03 21.94
C TYR A 77 2.94 -20.24 20.59
N ALA A 78 3.25 -21.50 20.32
CA ALA A 78 3.61 -21.96 18.99
C ALA A 78 2.52 -21.56 17.98
N GLY A 79 2.93 -20.88 16.92
CA GLY A 79 2.12 -20.60 15.75
C GLY A 79 2.27 -19.17 15.26
N GLN A 80 3.47 -18.76 14.84
CA GLN A 80 3.67 -18.71 13.39
C GLN A 80 2.73 -19.69 12.66
N GLU A 81 1.54 -19.23 12.27
CA GLU A 81 1.06 -19.68 10.97
C GLU A 81 2.09 -19.14 9.99
N LYS A 82 3.12 -19.95 9.69
CA LYS A 82 3.96 -19.75 8.52
C LYS A 82 2.98 -19.41 7.41
N ALA A 83 3.03 -18.17 6.94
CA ALA A 83 2.17 -17.67 5.90
C ALA A 83 1.95 -18.79 4.89
N ASN A 84 0.72 -19.28 4.74
CA ASN A 84 0.47 -20.39 3.84
C ASN A 84 1.14 -20.05 2.50
N ALA A 85 1.86 -21.00 1.88
CA ALA A 85 2.55 -20.80 0.61
C ALA A 85 1.65 -20.13 -0.45
N PHE A 86 0.33 -20.31 -0.37
CA PHE A 86 -0.66 -19.58 -1.16
C PHE A 86 -0.70 -18.06 -0.88
N LEU A 87 -0.78 -17.64 0.39
CA LEU A 87 -0.76 -16.24 0.81
C LEU A 87 0.56 -15.58 0.40
N GLN A 88 1.69 -16.21 0.70
CA GLN A 88 3.01 -15.70 0.32
C GLN A 88 3.11 -15.48 -1.20
N ARG A 89 2.63 -16.43 -2.00
CA ARG A 89 2.62 -16.33 -3.46
C ARG A 89 1.65 -15.26 -3.97
N ALA A 90 0.51 -15.06 -3.30
CA ALA A 90 -0.44 -14.00 -3.65
C ALA A 90 0.15 -12.60 -3.41
N TYR A 91 0.88 -12.39 -2.31
CA TYR A 91 1.56 -11.12 -2.05
C TYR A 91 2.74 -10.90 -3.01
N GLN A 92 3.55 -11.92 -3.27
CA GLN A 92 4.69 -11.85 -4.21
C GLN A 92 4.27 -11.57 -5.67
N THR A 93 3.04 -11.93 -6.07
CA THR A 93 2.54 -11.67 -7.43
C THR A 93 1.89 -10.29 -7.57
N ARG A 94 1.33 -9.73 -6.48
CA ARG A 94 0.75 -8.38 -6.45
C ARG A 94 1.78 -7.28 -6.22
N LEU A 95 2.87 -7.61 -5.56
CA LEU A 95 3.97 -6.69 -5.30
C LEU A 95 5.09 -6.95 -6.31
N PRO A 96 5.55 -5.93 -7.07
CA PRO A 96 6.68 -6.13 -7.97
C PRO A 96 7.89 -6.59 -7.14
N ARG A 97 8.57 -7.67 -7.59
CA ARG A 97 9.80 -8.25 -6.99
C ARG A 97 10.92 -7.23 -6.70
N ARG A 98 10.83 -6.00 -7.22
CA ARG A 98 11.79 -4.91 -7.06
C ARG A 98 11.83 -4.22 -5.68
N PHE A 99 11.19 -4.79 -4.65
CA PHE A 99 11.47 -4.32 -3.30
C PHE A 99 12.87 -4.73 -2.82
N SER A 100 13.46 -5.80 -3.34
CA SER A 100 14.85 -6.15 -2.99
C SER A 100 15.84 -5.20 -3.66
N SER A 101 15.69 -4.97 -4.98
CA SER A 101 16.72 -4.29 -5.77
C SER A 101 17.01 -2.82 -5.44
N GLU A 102 16.09 -2.14 -4.76
CA GLU A 102 16.28 -0.72 -4.37
C GLU A 102 16.92 -0.58 -2.97
N PHE A 103 17.06 -1.69 -2.24
CA PHE A 103 17.60 -1.76 -0.88
C PHE A 103 18.72 -2.81 -0.73
N ASP A 104 19.27 -3.31 -1.85
CA ASP A 104 20.17 -4.47 -1.94
C ASP A 104 21.47 -4.37 -1.10
N ASP A 105 21.88 -3.18 -0.63
CA ASP A 105 23.13 -3.00 0.13
C ASP A 105 22.93 -2.87 1.66
N ILE A 106 21.70 -2.75 2.17
CA ILE A 106 21.46 -2.62 3.62
C ILE A 106 20.16 -3.34 3.99
N SER A 107 20.29 -4.41 4.79
CA SER A 107 19.15 -5.13 5.38
C SER A 107 18.53 -4.29 6.51
N TYR A 108 17.84 -3.21 6.16
CA TYR A 108 17.02 -2.49 7.13
C TYR A 108 15.84 -3.39 7.49
N GLN A 109 15.91 -4.06 8.65
CA GLN A 109 14.78 -4.79 9.22
C GLN A 109 14.10 -3.91 10.27
N PHE A 110 12.77 -4.01 10.37
CA PHE A 110 12.01 -3.47 11.48
C PHE A 110 11.35 -4.60 12.25
N CYS A 111 11.16 -4.40 13.56
CA CYS A 111 10.66 -5.42 14.47
C CYS A 111 9.34 -5.01 15.09
N LEU A 112 8.29 -5.79 14.84
CA LEU A 112 6.99 -5.57 15.47
C LEU A 112 6.82 -6.54 16.64
N GLU A 113 6.39 -6.01 17.79
CA GLU A 113 6.05 -6.82 18.96
C GLU A 113 4.72 -7.57 18.71
N ASN A 114 4.68 -8.83 19.15
CA ASN A 114 3.45 -9.62 19.03
C ASN A 114 2.34 -9.11 19.94
N GLY A 115 1.16 -8.88 19.35
CA GLY A 115 -0.04 -8.45 20.07
C GLY A 115 -0.29 -6.95 20.06
N GLU A 116 0.60 -6.13 19.47
CA GLU A 116 0.29 -4.73 19.19
C GLU A 116 -0.89 -4.63 18.20
N ASP A 117 -1.82 -3.71 18.48
CA ASP A 117 -2.93 -3.44 17.57
C ASP A 117 -2.42 -2.84 16.26
N ARG A 118 -2.56 -3.59 15.17
CA ARG A 118 -2.20 -3.18 13.81
C ARG A 118 -2.77 -1.81 13.43
N LYS A 119 -3.98 -1.48 13.89
CA LYS A 119 -4.60 -0.16 13.64
C LYS A 119 -3.87 0.95 14.38
N ALA A 120 -3.38 0.68 15.59
CA ALA A 120 -2.58 1.61 16.38
C ALA A 120 -1.21 1.82 15.74
N ILE A 121 -0.55 0.76 15.25
CA ILE A 121 0.71 0.83 14.50
C ILE A 121 0.53 1.69 13.26
N ALA A 122 -0.46 1.38 12.41
CA ALA A 122 -0.74 2.16 11.20
C ALA A 122 -1.03 3.62 11.53
N SER A 123 -1.76 3.89 12.61
CA SER A 123 -2.04 5.25 13.09
C SER A 123 -0.80 5.98 13.58
N LYS A 124 0.12 5.31 14.28
CA LYS A 124 1.40 5.86 14.78
C LYS A 124 2.32 6.20 13.61
N ILE A 125 2.43 5.31 12.62
CA ILE A 125 3.19 5.53 11.39
C ILE A 125 2.60 6.70 10.60
N ALA A 126 1.28 6.70 10.37
CA ALA A 126 0.61 7.78 9.63
C ALA A 126 0.81 9.16 10.28
N LYS A 127 0.86 9.24 11.62
CA LYS A 127 1.15 10.50 12.34
C LYS A 127 2.60 10.95 12.23
N THR A 128 3.54 10.02 12.10
CA THR A 128 4.99 10.29 12.17
C THR A 128 5.63 10.40 10.79
N LEU A 129 4.94 9.95 9.75
CA LEU A 129 5.40 9.95 8.37
C LEU A 129 5.80 11.37 7.93
N ASN A 130 7.01 11.53 7.39
CA ASN A 130 7.43 12.81 6.84
C ASN A 130 6.77 13.06 5.48
N ILE A 131 5.62 13.72 5.49
CA ILE A 131 4.84 13.96 4.28
C ILE A 131 5.55 14.90 3.30
N ALA A 132 6.38 15.83 3.79
CA ALA A 132 7.12 16.75 2.91
C ALA A 132 8.06 16.01 1.96
N GLU A 133 8.54 14.83 2.35
CA GLU A 133 9.40 14.00 1.50
C GLU A 133 8.60 13.18 0.45
N LEU A 134 7.29 12.98 0.64
CA LEU A 134 6.46 12.13 -0.24
C LEU A 134 6.30 12.68 -1.66
N GLU A 135 6.52 13.98 -1.84
CA GLU A 135 6.53 14.62 -3.17
C GLU A 135 7.75 14.17 -3.98
N ASN A 136 8.91 13.99 -3.32
CA ASN A 136 10.21 13.82 -3.96
C ASN A 136 10.77 12.39 -3.87
N LYS A 137 10.32 11.58 -2.91
CA LYS A 137 10.73 10.19 -2.75
C LYS A 137 9.56 9.21 -2.94
N PRO A 138 9.83 7.94 -3.30
CA PRO A 138 8.80 6.91 -3.33
C PRO A 138 8.18 6.71 -1.94
N LEU A 139 6.85 6.72 -1.86
CA LEU A 139 6.08 6.50 -0.62
C LEU A 139 6.53 5.24 0.13
N LYS A 140 6.78 4.16 -0.61
CA LYS A 140 7.29 2.87 -0.08
C LYS A 140 8.59 3.03 0.70
N LYS A 141 9.53 3.83 0.18
CA LYS A 141 10.83 4.06 0.81
C LYS A 141 10.68 4.84 2.10
N ILE A 142 9.90 5.92 2.08
CA ILE A 142 9.66 6.72 3.28
C ILE A 142 8.94 5.90 4.35
N LEU A 143 7.95 5.09 3.96
CA LEU A 143 7.25 4.19 4.89
C LEU A 143 8.22 3.21 5.55
N PHE A 144 9.09 2.59 4.76
CA PHE A 144 10.08 1.66 5.27
C PHE A 144 11.08 2.32 6.21
N GLU A 145 11.65 3.46 5.82
CA GLU A 145 12.55 4.27 6.67
C GLU A 145 11.84 4.69 7.97
N THR A 146 10.56 5.05 7.90
CA THR A 146 9.75 5.42 9.08
C THR A 146 9.51 4.22 9.98
N LEU A 147 9.21 3.04 9.43
CA LEU A 147 9.03 1.80 10.20
C LEU A 147 10.30 1.43 10.94
N VAL A 148 11.45 1.43 10.28
CA VAL A 148 12.76 1.11 10.89
C VAL A 148 13.10 2.10 12.00
N LYS A 149 12.75 3.38 11.83
CA LYS A 149 12.98 4.41 12.85
C LYS A 149 12.09 4.23 14.09
N ILE A 150 10.82 3.85 13.91
CA ILE A 150 9.84 3.74 15.01
C ILE A 150 9.91 2.39 15.70
N PHE A 151 10.24 1.34 14.94
CA PHE A 151 10.24 -0.06 15.36
C PHE A 151 11.61 -0.70 15.05
N PRO A 152 12.71 -0.19 15.63
CA PRO A 152 14.02 -0.79 15.44
C PRO A 152 14.06 -2.18 16.08
N CYS A 153 14.71 -3.12 15.42
CA CYS A 153 15.06 -4.40 16.04
C CYS A 153 16.11 -4.18 17.13
N GLN A 154 15.83 -4.62 18.35
CA GLN A 154 16.85 -4.68 19.40
C GLN A 154 17.81 -5.82 19.04
N GLN A 155 19.12 -5.56 19.13
CA GLN A 155 20.19 -6.54 18.90
C GLN A 155 20.37 -7.43 20.13
#